data_AF-A0A3M1LKV8-F1
#
_entry.id   AF-A0A3M1LKV8-F1
#
_cell.length_a   1.000
_cell.length_b   1.000
_cell.length_c   1.000
_cell.angle_alpha   90.00
_cell.angle_beta   90.00
_cell.angle_gamma   90.00
#
_symmetry.space_group_name_H-M   'P 1'
#
loop_
_entity.id
_entity.type
_entity.pdbx_description
1 polymer ?
#
loop_
_entity_poly.entity_id
_entity_poly.type
_entity_poly.pdbx_seq_one_letter_code
_entity_poly.pdbx_strand_id
1 'polypeptide(L)'
;MDSLVTPAELPDPQLTEERMRRARDARLRVVLADHAPVWLIEEAVDPISQTVISDLLFLDRRGWVRRRYLYDAEVDVLHFRGDEVVSSEEAARLRARGRLLVDDD
;
A
#
# COMPACT_ATOMS: atom_id res chain seq x y z
N MET A 1 18.99 -23.78 -40.43
CA MET A 1 18.85 -23.96 -38.97
C MET A 1 18.69 -22.57 -38.39
N ASP A 2 17.46 -22.05 -38.46
CA ASP A 2 17.11 -20.73 -37.94
C ASP A 2 17.17 -20.77 -36.41
N SER A 3 18.07 -19.95 -35.88
CA SER A 3 18.20 -19.71 -34.45
C SER A 3 17.07 -18.77 -34.04
N LEU A 4 16.07 -19.32 -33.37
CA LEU A 4 15.00 -18.54 -32.76
C LEU A 4 15.59 -17.74 -31.61
N VAL A 5 15.81 -16.45 -31.86
CA VAL A 5 16.02 -15.45 -30.82
C VAL A 5 14.79 -15.50 -29.92
N THR A 6 14.96 -15.99 -28.68
CA THR A 6 13.96 -15.83 -27.64
C THR A 6 13.78 -14.32 -27.45
N PRO A 7 12.60 -13.74 -27.66
CA PRO A 7 12.39 -12.36 -27.28
C PRO A 7 12.59 -12.33 -25.77
N ALA A 8 13.63 -11.64 -25.31
CA ALA A 8 13.71 -11.21 -23.92
C ALA A 8 12.33 -10.63 -23.59
N GLU A 9 11.68 -11.16 -22.56
CA GLU A 9 10.41 -10.63 -22.05
C GLU A 9 10.59 -9.13 -21.86
N LEU A 10 10.06 -8.35 -22.81
CA LEU A 10 10.00 -6.92 -22.67
C LEU A 10 9.25 -6.67 -21.35
N PRO A 11 9.78 -5.84 -20.43
CA PRO A 11 9.03 -5.49 -19.23
C PRO A 11 7.66 -5.01 -19.67
N ASP A 12 6.62 -5.62 -19.10
CA ASP A 12 5.23 -5.34 -19.39
C ASP A 12 5.01 -3.81 -19.37
N PRO A 13 4.73 -3.16 -20.51
CA PRO A 13 4.75 -1.70 -20.62
C PRO A 13 3.64 -1.01 -19.80
N GLN A 14 2.77 -1.78 -19.13
CA GLN A 14 1.92 -1.31 -18.04
C GLN A 14 1.95 -2.32 -16.88
N LEU A 15 2.44 -1.90 -15.72
CA LEU A 15 2.19 -2.62 -14.47
C LEU A 15 0.67 -2.68 -14.24
N THR A 16 0.11 -3.89 -14.16
CA THR A 16 -1.33 -4.03 -13.86
C THR A 16 -1.64 -3.47 -12.48
N GLU A 17 -2.83 -2.89 -12.29
CA GLU A 17 -3.22 -2.34 -10.98
C GLU A 17 -3.09 -3.38 -9.86
N GLU A 18 -3.40 -4.65 -10.14
CA GLU A 18 -3.26 -5.73 -9.17
C GLU A 18 -1.80 -5.94 -8.76
N ARG A 19 -0.85 -5.91 -9.71
CA ARG A 19 0.58 -6.01 -9.40
C ARG A 19 1.03 -4.82 -8.55
N MET A 20 0.59 -3.61 -8.88
CA MET A 20 0.90 -2.41 -8.09
C MET A 20 0.38 -2.53 -6.66
N ARG A 21 -0.88 -2.96 -6.48
CA ARG A 21 -1.48 -3.19 -5.16
C ARG A 21 -0.71 -4.23 -4.34
N ARG A 22 -0.31 -5.35 -4.97
CA ARG A 22 0.46 -6.41 -4.31
C ARG A 22 1.85 -5.91 -3.88
N ALA A 23 2.55 -5.18 -4.74
CA ALA A 23 3.88 -4.63 -4.44
C ALA A 23 3.81 -3.60 -3.31
N ARG A 24 2.86 -2.67 -3.37
CA ARG A 24 2.55 -1.74 -2.28
C ARG A 24 2.29 -2.49 -0.97
N ASP A 25 1.40 -3.49 -0.98
CA ASP A 25 1.04 -4.24 0.23
C ASP A 25 2.27 -4.92 0.85
N ALA A 26 3.17 -5.48 0.04
CA ALA A 26 4.42 -6.06 0.51
C ALA A 26 5.32 -5.02 1.19
N ARG A 27 5.45 -3.83 0.60
CA ARG A 27 6.23 -2.72 1.19
C ARG A 27 5.61 -2.20 2.48
N LEU A 28 4.30 -2.01 2.51
CA LEU A 28 3.59 -1.53 3.70
C LEU A 28 3.68 -2.51 4.86
N ARG A 29 3.62 -3.83 4.61
CA ARG A 29 3.80 -4.85 5.66
C ARG A 29 5.16 -4.73 6.34
N VAL A 30 6.22 -4.50 5.58
CA VAL A 30 7.57 -4.34 6.15
C VAL A 30 7.67 -3.02 6.93
N VAL A 31 7.17 -1.92 6.38
CA VAL A 31 7.28 -0.58 6.99
C VAL A 31 6.45 -0.46 8.27
N LEU A 32 5.33 -1.19 8.36
CA LEU A 32 4.36 -1.05 9.46
C LEU A 32 4.27 -2.31 10.33
N ALA A 33 5.25 -3.21 10.27
CA ALA A 33 5.28 -4.43 11.09
C ALA A 33 5.15 -4.09 12.59
N ASP A 34 5.88 -3.08 13.07
CA ASP A 34 5.85 -2.65 14.48
C ASP A 34 4.55 -1.91 14.88
N HIS A 35 3.63 -1.73 13.94
CA HIS A 35 2.35 -1.06 14.13
C HIS A 35 1.17 -2.01 13.95
N ALA A 36 1.42 -3.32 13.89
CA ALA A 36 0.35 -4.31 13.88
C ALA A 36 -0.60 -4.12 15.08
N PRO A 37 -1.90 -4.35 14.89
CA PRO A 37 -2.59 -4.56 13.62
C PRO A 37 -2.76 -3.26 12.78
N VAL A 38 -2.72 -3.40 11.45
CA VAL A 38 -2.86 -2.28 10.48
C VAL A 38 -3.99 -2.55 9.50
N TRP A 39 -4.89 -1.58 9.34
CA TRP A 39 -5.98 -1.61 8.38
C TRP A 39 -5.71 -0.70 7.18
N LEU A 40 -5.96 -1.18 5.97
CA LEU A 40 -6.10 -0.36 4.77
C LEU A 40 -7.54 0.13 4.68
N ILE A 41 -7.73 1.44 4.81
CA ILE A 41 -9.07 2.05 4.90
C ILE A 41 -9.50 2.72 3.61
N GLU A 42 -8.57 3.26 2.81
CA GLU A 42 -8.84 3.83 1.48
C GLU A 42 -7.63 3.56 0.57
N GLU A 43 -7.88 3.36 -0.72
CA GLU A 43 -6.85 3.26 -1.74
C GLU A 43 -7.31 3.89 -3.06
N ALA A 44 -6.37 4.51 -3.77
CA ALA A 44 -6.58 5.01 -5.12
C ALA A 44 -5.38 4.64 -5.98
N VAL A 45 -5.63 4.00 -7.13
CA VAL A 45 -4.60 3.62 -8.09
C VAL A 45 -4.65 4.58 -9.26
N ASP A 46 -3.50 5.12 -9.62
CA ASP A 46 -3.31 5.86 -10.85
C ASP A 46 -2.40 5.03 -11.78
N PRO A 47 -2.97 4.33 -12.77
CA PRO A 47 -2.20 3.49 -13.69
C PRO A 47 -1.35 4.31 -14.67
N ILE A 48 -1.64 5.60 -14.86
CA ILE A 48 -0.87 6.47 -15.77
C ILE A 48 0.44 6.86 -15.11
N SER A 49 0.38 7.33 -13.86
CA SER A 49 1.58 7.66 -13.07
C SER A 49 2.20 6.45 -12.39
N GLN A 50 1.59 5.26 -12.50
CA GLN A 50 1.98 4.04 -11.81
C GLN A 50 2.10 4.26 -10.29
N THR A 51 1.18 5.02 -9.70
CA THR A 51 1.16 5.29 -8.26
C THR A 51 -0.05 4.69 -7.57
N VAL A 52 0.10 4.42 -6.27
CA VAL A 52 -0.98 3.97 -5.40
C VAL A 52 -1.01 4.80 -4.13
N ILE A 53 -2.04 5.59 -3.94
CA ILE A 53 -2.30 6.29 -2.67
C ILE A 53 -3.02 5.33 -1.74
N SER A 54 -2.64 5.32 -0.47
CA SER A 54 -3.22 4.44 0.54
C SER A 54 -3.31 5.13 1.89
N ASP A 55 -4.50 5.11 2.46
CA ASP A 55 -4.73 5.53 3.84
C ASP A 55 -4.81 4.30 4.74
N LEU A 56 -4.03 4.35 5.80
CA LEU A 56 -3.83 3.27 6.75
C LEU A 56 -4.26 3.71 8.13
N LEU A 57 -4.80 2.80 8.90
CA LEU A 57 -5.19 3.01 10.28
C LEU A 57 -4.49 1.99 11.17
N PHE A 58 -3.88 2.45 12.26
CA PHE A 58 -3.26 1.59 13.27
C PHE A 58 -3.13 2.36 14.59
N LEU A 59 -2.74 1.65 15.65
CA LEU A 59 -2.49 2.25 16.96
C LEU A 59 -1.00 2.59 17.11
N ASP A 60 -0.69 3.82 17.53
CA ASP A 60 0.66 4.21 17.93
C ASP A 60 0.66 4.83 19.34
N ARG A 61 1.81 5.36 19.78
CA ARG A 61 1.96 5.96 21.12
C ARG A 61 1.07 7.17 21.39
N ARG A 62 0.54 7.83 20.35
CA ARG A 62 -0.37 8.98 20.42
C ARG A 62 -1.84 8.55 20.44
N GLY A 63 -2.14 7.31 20.06
CA GLY A 63 -3.49 6.78 19.92
C GLY A 63 -3.73 6.22 18.52
N TRP A 64 -5.00 6.20 18.08
CA TRP A 64 -5.34 5.76 16.73
C TRP A 64 -4.85 6.78 15.71
N VAL A 65 -4.11 6.32 14.70
CA VAL A 65 -3.51 7.18 13.70
C VAL A 65 -3.97 6.77 12.31
N ARG A 66 -4.46 7.75 11.55
CA ARG A 66 -4.66 7.65 10.11
C ARG A 66 -3.41 8.18 9.41
N ARG A 67 -2.71 7.33 8.66
CA ARG A 67 -1.48 7.67 7.94
C ARG A 67 -1.63 7.44 6.44
N ARG A 68 -1.22 8.43 5.65
CA ARG A 68 -1.25 8.36 4.19
C ARG A 68 0.12 8.04 3.61
N TYR A 69 0.15 7.12 2.66
CA TYR A 69 1.31 6.85 1.81
C TYR A 69 0.96 7.01 0.34
N LEU A 70 1.95 7.40 -0.45
CA LEU A 70 1.96 7.23 -1.91
C LEU A 70 3.04 6.21 -2.24
N TYR A 71 2.64 5.09 -2.85
CA TYR A 71 3.55 4.12 -3.42
C TYR A 71 3.80 4.47 -4.88
N ASP A 72 5.05 4.56 -5.27
CA ASP A 72 5.51 4.69 -6.65
C ASP A 72 5.95 3.30 -7.12
N ALA A 73 5.22 2.73 -8.10
CA ALA A 73 5.45 1.38 -8.57
C ALA A 73 6.59 1.30 -9.60
N GLU A 74 6.98 2.41 -10.22
CA GLU A 74 8.08 2.45 -11.19
C GLU A 74 9.42 2.28 -10.46
N VAL A 75 9.56 2.93 -9.31
CA VAL A 75 10.81 2.88 -8.51
C VAL A 75 10.70 2.07 -7.22
N ASP A 76 9.53 1.50 -6.92
CA ASP A 76 9.27 0.68 -5.73
C ASP A 76 9.58 1.42 -4.41
N VAL A 77 9.03 2.64 -4.29
CA VAL A 77 9.24 3.53 -3.14
C VAL A 77 7.91 3.91 -2.48
N LEU A 78 7.89 3.88 -1.15
CA LEU A 78 6.81 4.45 -0.34
C LEU A 78 7.17 5.86 0.14
N HIS A 79 6.35 6.82 -0.23
CA HIS A 79 6.42 8.19 0.25
C HIS A 79 5.40 8.40 1.35
N PHE A 80 5.86 8.78 2.54
CA PHE A 80 4.98 9.29 3.60
C PHE A 80 4.34 10.62 3.16
N ARG A 81 3.02 10.75 3.32
CA ARG A 81 2.25 11.93 2.91
C ARG A 81 1.52 12.62 4.06
N GLY A 82 1.81 12.24 5.30
CA GLY A 82 1.20 12.82 6.48
C GLY A 82 0.48 11.78 7.34
N ASP A 83 0.27 12.14 8.61
CA ASP A 83 -0.60 11.40 9.51
C ASP A 83 -1.37 12.35 10.42
N GLU A 84 -2.46 11.83 10.99
CA GLU A 84 -3.24 12.52 12.01
C GLU A 84 -3.76 11.53 13.05
N VAL A 85 -3.93 12.01 14.27
CA VAL A 85 -4.58 11.24 15.34
C VAL A 85 -6.09 11.35 15.17
N VAL A 86 -6.77 10.21 15.19
CA VAL A 86 -8.23 10.11 15.09
C VAL A 86 -8.83 9.66 16.43
N SER A 87 -10.11 9.98 16.64
CA SER A 87 -10.82 9.53 17.84
C SER A 87 -11.03 8.01 17.81
N SER A 88 -11.24 7.40 18.97
CA SER A 88 -11.53 5.96 19.06
C SER A 88 -12.85 5.59 18.35
N GLU A 89 -13.83 6.50 18.34
CA GLU A 89 -15.10 6.31 17.62
C GLU A 89 -14.87 6.29 16.10
N GLU A 90 -14.09 7.25 15.60
CA GLU A 90 -13.75 7.31 14.18
C GLU A 90 -12.91 6.10 13.76
N ALA A 91 -11.92 5.71 14.57
CA ALA A 91 -11.14 4.50 14.33
C ALA A 91 -12.01 3.24 14.27
N ALA A 92 -13.05 3.13 15.11
CA ALA A 92 -14.00 2.01 15.04
C ALA A 92 -14.76 1.98 13.71
N ARG A 93 -15.25 3.14 13.23
CA ARG A 93 -15.95 3.27 11.94
C ARG A 93 -15.03 2.94 10.76
N LEU A 94 -13.80 3.45 10.80
CA LEU A 94 -12.79 3.22 9.77
C LEU A 94 -12.37 1.74 9.72
N ARG A 95 -12.18 1.08 10.86
CA ARG A 95 -11.89 -0.37 10.90
C ARG A 95 -13.04 -1.21 10.36
N ALA A 96 -14.29 -0.82 10.60
CA ALA A 96 -15.46 -1.56 10.13
C ALA A 96 -15.59 -1.60 8.59
N ARG A 97 -15.02 -0.60 7.89
CA ARG A 97 -15.03 -0.52 6.41
C ARG A 97 -13.69 -0.87 5.76
N GLY A 98 -12.60 -0.84 6.53
CA GLY A 98 -11.26 -1.16 6.05
C GLY A 98 -11.01 -2.66 6.01
N ARG A 99 -9.97 -3.07 5.29
CA ARG A 99 -9.47 -4.45 5.32
C ARG A 99 -8.20 -4.53 6.15
N LEU A 100 -8.01 -5.63 6.87
CA LEU A 100 -6.75 -5.90 7.55
C LEU A 100 -5.63 -6.08 6.53
N LEU A 101 -4.50 -5.41 6.75
CA LEU A 101 -3.32 -5.44 5.88
C LEU A 101 -2.14 -6.14 6.58
N VAL A 102 -1.93 -5.80 7.84
CA VAL A 102 -0.93 -6.40 8.75
C VAL A 102 -1.69 -6.92 9.96
N ASP A 103 -1.48 -8.19 10.30
CA ASP A 103 -2.05 -8.82 11.49
C ASP A 103 -1.00 -8.85 12.62
N ASP A 104 -1.46 -9.09 13.85
CA ASP A 104 -0.67 -9.06 15.10
C ASP A 104 -0.15 -10.46 15.52
N ASP A 105 0.01 -11.38 14.55
CA ASP A 105 0.38 -12.79 14.74
C ASP A 105 1.68 -13.02 15.55
#